data_AF-A0A963RQT6-F1
#
_entry.id   AF-A0A963RQT6-F1
#
_cell.length_a   1.000
_cell.length_b   1.000
_cell.length_c   1.000
_cell.angle_alpha   90.00
_cell.angle_beta   90.00
_cell.angle_gamma   90.00
#
_symmetry.space_group_name_H-M   'P 1'
#
loop_
_entity.id
_entity.type
_entity.pdbx_description
1 polymer ?
#
loop_
_entity_poly.entity_id
_entity_poly.type
_entity_poly.pdbx_seq_one_letter_code
_entity_poly.pdbx_strand_id
1 'polypeptide(L)'
;MNTTTMTLTPGYFSRRDWGDWLFAALVVVGALFAFSRYHGAMDVYEKAILAGAVPAVIWLGWFWRPLRNLMVVVAALSLLAIAS
;
A
#
# COMPACT_ATOMS: atom_id res chain seq x y z
N MET A 1 -18.77 45.21 -5.57
CA MET A 1 -18.76 43.76 -5.34
C MET A 1 -17.36 43.38 -4.91
N ASN A 2 -17.18 42.91 -3.67
CA ASN A 2 -15.86 42.49 -3.17
C ASN A 2 -15.79 40.98 -3.29
N THR A 3 -14.95 40.48 -4.19
CA THR A 3 -14.74 39.05 -4.39
C THR A 3 -13.86 38.51 -3.27
N THR A 4 -14.41 37.69 -2.40
CA THR A 4 -13.67 36.99 -1.34
C THR A 4 -13.12 35.67 -1.89
N THR A 5 -11.80 35.61 -2.09
CA THR A 5 -11.11 34.38 -2.50
C THR A 5 -10.96 33.44 -1.32
N MET A 6 -11.70 32.33 -1.30
CA MET A 6 -11.55 31.28 -0.28
C MET A 6 -10.47 30.29 -0.70
N THR A 7 -9.33 30.28 -0.01
CA THR A 7 -8.26 29.30 -0.22
C THR A 7 -8.60 28.00 0.51
N LEU A 8 -9.04 26.97 -0.22
CA LEU A 8 -9.34 25.66 0.33
C LEU A 8 -8.04 24.87 0.56
N THR A 9 -7.84 24.43 1.80
CA THR A 9 -6.73 23.53 2.13
C THR A 9 -7.04 22.13 1.57
N PRO A 10 -6.17 21.54 0.73
CA PRO A 10 -6.43 20.22 0.17
C PRO A 10 -6.53 19.16 1.28
N GLY A 11 -7.51 18.26 1.14
CA GLY A 11 -7.76 17.16 2.06
C GLY A 11 -6.61 16.16 2.12
N TYR A 12 -6.55 15.35 3.17
CA TYR A 12 -5.45 14.41 3.45
C TYR A 12 -5.09 13.50 2.26
N PHE A 13 -6.10 13.01 1.54
CA PHE A 13 -5.91 12.12 0.38
C PHE A 13 -5.49 12.85 -0.90
N SER A 14 -5.91 14.10 -1.09
CA SER A 14 -5.48 14.93 -2.24
C SER A 14 -4.02 15.36 -2.18
N ARG A 15 -3.36 15.19 -1.03
CA ARG A 15 -1.91 15.46 -0.87
C ARG A 15 -1.04 14.25 -1.23
N ARG A 16 -1.63 13.12 -1.61
CA ARG A 16 -0.87 11.92 -1.97
C ARG A 16 -0.39 11.99 -3.41
N ASP A 17 0.84 11.55 -3.59
CA ASP A 17 1.49 11.52 -4.89
C ASP A 17 1.08 10.24 -5.65
N TRP A 18 1.25 10.22 -6.97
CA TRP A 18 1.01 9.02 -7.78
C TRP A 18 1.76 7.79 -7.23
N GLY A 19 2.98 7.96 -6.75
CA GLY A 19 3.76 6.86 -6.16
C GLY A 19 3.15 6.25 -4.89
N ASP A 20 2.39 7.04 -4.12
CA ASP A 20 1.68 6.54 -2.92
C ASP A 20 0.55 5.59 -3.33
N TRP A 21 -0.18 5.92 -4.39
CA TRP A 21 -1.26 5.10 -4.92
C TRP A 21 -0.75 3.86 -5.65
N LEU A 22 0.35 3.97 -6.40
CA LEU A 22 1.00 2.81 -7.02
C LEU A 22 1.47 1.81 -5.97
N PHE A 23 2.10 2.28 -4.89
CA PHE A 23 2.49 1.42 -3.78
C PHE A 23 1.28 0.72 -3.16
N ALA A 24 0.18 1.45 -2.92
CA ALA A 24 -1.04 0.86 -2.38
C ALA A 24 -1.60 -0.23 -3.30
N ALA A 25 -1.63 0.01 -4.61
CA ALA A 25 -2.05 -0.98 -5.60
C ALA A 25 -1.18 -2.24 -5.56
N LEU A 26 0.15 -2.10 -5.48
CA LEU A 26 1.06 -3.24 -5.37
C LEU A 26 0.80 -4.09 -4.12
N VAL A 27 0.58 -3.44 -2.96
CA VAL A 27 0.27 -4.15 -1.71
C VAL A 27 -1.05 -4.91 -1.84
N VAL A 28 -2.10 -4.28 -2.40
CA VAL A 28 -3.41 -4.91 -2.60
C VAL A 28 -3.30 -6.10 -3.54
N VAL A 29 -2.61 -5.95 -4.68
CA VAL A 29 -2.40 -7.04 -5.65
C VAL A 29 -1.64 -8.20 -5.02
N GLY A 30 -0.58 -7.92 -4.26
CA GLY A 30 0.19 -8.95 -3.54
C GLY A 30 -0.68 -9.71 -2.53
N ALA A 31 -1.51 -9.01 -1.77
CA ALA A 31 -2.43 -9.64 -0.82
C ALA A 31 -3.53 -10.45 -1.52
N LEU A 32 -4.13 -9.93 -2.60
CA LEU A 32 -5.12 -10.66 -3.38
C LEU A 32 -4.53 -11.93 -4.00
N PHE A 33 -3.29 -11.89 -4.49
CA PHE A 33 -2.58 -13.07 -4.95
C PHE A 33 -2.35 -14.08 -3.82
N ALA A 34 -1.93 -13.60 -2.64
CA ALA A 34 -1.74 -14.47 -1.48
C ALA A 34 -3.05 -15.15 -1.05
N PHE A 35 -4.15 -14.38 -1.00
CA PHE A 35 -5.47 -14.94 -0.74
C PHE A 35 -5.88 -15.94 -1.82
N SER A 36 -5.81 -15.59 -3.11
CA SER A 36 -6.28 -16.49 -4.18
C SER A 36 -5.51 -17.80 -4.24
N ARG A 37 -4.21 -17.77 -3.93
CA ARG A 37 -3.35 -18.95 -4.05
C ARG A 37 -3.25 -19.78 -2.77
N TYR A 38 -3.32 -19.14 -1.60
CA TYR A 38 -2.97 -19.76 -0.32
C TYR A 38 -4.09 -19.71 0.73
N HIS A 39 -5.28 -19.17 0.44
CA HIS A 39 -6.37 -19.11 1.43
C HIS A 39 -6.74 -20.48 2.03
N GLY A 40 -6.54 -21.58 1.28
CA GLY A 40 -6.85 -22.94 1.73
C GLY A 40 -5.83 -23.47 2.74
N ALA A 41 -4.61 -22.94 2.73
CA ALA A 41 -3.55 -23.25 3.69
C ALA A 41 -3.59 -22.35 4.93
N MET A 42 -4.36 -21.24 4.88
CA MET A 42 -4.47 -20.27 5.97
C MET A 42 -5.65 -20.59 6.90
N ASP A 43 -5.43 -20.53 8.20
CA ASP A 43 -6.50 -20.49 9.19
C ASP A 43 -7.22 -19.13 9.22
N VAL A 44 -8.17 -18.93 10.15
CA VAL A 44 -8.95 -17.70 10.22
C VAL A 44 -8.13 -16.51 10.73
N TYR A 45 -7.14 -16.74 11.60
CA TYR A 45 -6.29 -15.69 12.16
C TYR A 45 -5.33 -15.19 11.10
N GLU A 46 -4.70 -16.08 10.35
CA GLU A 46 -3.77 -15.71 9.28
C GLU A 46 -4.47 -14.87 8.20
N LYS A 47 -5.71 -15.24 7.83
CA LYS A 47 -6.55 -14.43 6.93
C LYS A 47 -6.84 -13.05 7.50
N ALA A 48 -7.24 -12.97 8.77
CA ALA A 48 -7.55 -11.71 9.43
C ALA A 48 -6.31 -10.81 9.56
N ILE A 49 -5.15 -11.39 9.90
CA ILE A 49 -3.86 -10.71 9.99
C ILE A 49 -3.47 -10.18 8.62
N LEU A 50 -3.57 -10.98 7.56
CA LEU A 50 -3.25 -10.53 6.19
C LEU A 50 -4.18 -9.38 5.78
N ALA A 51 -5.48 -9.51 6.02
CA ALA A 51 -6.45 -8.46 5.72
C ALA A 51 -6.18 -7.17 6.50
N GLY A 52 -5.77 -7.26 7.78
CA GLY A 52 -5.40 -6.11 8.61
C GLY A 52 -4.04 -5.53 8.25
N ALA A 53 -3.09 -6.34 7.78
CA ALA A 53 -1.76 -5.91 7.37
C ALA A 53 -1.80 -5.02 6.12
N VAL A 54 -2.73 -5.28 5.18
CA VAL A 54 -2.88 -4.47 3.96
C VAL A 54 -3.05 -2.98 4.25
N PRO A 55 -4.10 -2.51 4.97
CA PRO A 55 -4.25 -1.09 5.28
C PRO A 55 -3.14 -0.55 6.19
N ALA A 56 -2.61 -1.37 7.11
CA ALA A 56 -1.52 -0.95 7.99
C ALA A 56 -0.22 -0.63 7.24
N VAL A 57 0.19 -1.51 6.32
CA VAL A 57 1.39 -1.33 5.50
C VAL A 57 1.23 -0.18 4.50
N ILE A 58 0.04 -0.03 3.91
CA ILE A 58 -0.27 1.10 3.02
C ILE A 58 -0.12 2.42 3.78
N TRP A 59 -0.75 2.53 4.96
CA TRP A 59 -0.63 3.72 5.80
C TRP A 59 0.82 3.99 6.17
N LEU A 60 1.55 2.97 6.61
CA LEU A 60 2.95 3.11 7.00
C LEU A 60 3.82 3.59 5.83
N GLY A 61 3.59 3.10 4.61
CA GLY A 61 4.28 3.55 3.41
C GLY A 61 3.95 5.00 3.03
N TRP A 62 2.71 5.45 3.23
CA TRP A 62 2.32 6.85 3.00
C TRP A 62 2.88 7.79 4.07
N PHE A 63 2.95 7.33 5.31
CA PHE A 63 3.50 8.09 6.42
C PHE A 63 5.03 8.21 6.31
N TRP A 64 5.72 7.13 5.93
CA TRP A 64 7.18 7.06 5.89
C TRP A 64 7.72 6.63 4.53
N ARG A 65 7.89 7.61 3.64
CA ARG A 65 8.30 7.42 2.24
C ARG A 65 9.61 6.63 2.02
N PRO A 66 10.70 6.83 2.81
CA PRO A 66 11.89 6.00 2.70
C PRO A 66 11.62 4.50 2.90
N LEU A 67 10.77 4.15 3.87
CA LEU A 67 10.39 2.76 4.13
C LEU A 67 9.59 2.15 2.98
N ARG A 68 8.70 2.94 2.36
CA ARG A 68 7.99 2.55 1.13
C ARG A 68 8.96 2.10 0.04
N ASN A 69 9.98 2.90 -0.22
CA ASN A 69 10.98 2.59 -1.25
C ASN A 69 11.77 1.33 -0.88
N LEU A 70 12.15 1.18 0.39
CA LEU A 70 12.83 -0.03 0.87
C LEU A 70 11.98 -1.29 0.64
N MET A 71 10.69 -1.25 1.01
CA MET A 71 9.77 -2.38 0.82
C MET A 71 9.65 -2.78 -0.66
N VAL A 72 9.54 -1.81 -1.56
CA VAL A 72 9.45 -2.07 -3.02
C VAL A 72 10.75 -2.71 -3.54
N VAL A 73 11.91 -2.18 -3.16
CA VAL A 73 13.21 -2.73 -3.59
C VAL A 73 13.40 -4.15 -3.07
N VAL A 74 13.11 -4.39 -1.78
CA VAL A 74 13.18 -5.73 -1.19
C VAL A 74 12.24 -6.69 -1.90
N ALA A 75 10.98 -6.30 -2.14
CA ALA A 75 10.03 -7.14 -2.86
C ALA A 75 10.50 -7.49 -4.27
N ALA A 76 11.03 -6.50 -5.02
CA ALA A 76 11.57 -6.73 -6.36
C ALA A 76 12.77 -7.68 -6.35
N LEU A 77 13.70 -7.50 -5.41
CA LEU A 77 14.88 -8.37 -5.27
C LEU A 77 14.49 -9.80 -4.85
N SER A 78 13.52 -9.95 -3.93
CA SER A 78 13.00 -11.26 -3.54
C SER A 78 12.34 -11.99 -4.71
N LEU A 79 11.54 -11.29 -5.53
CA LEU A 79 10.92 -11.88 -6.72
C LEU A 79 11.95 -12.23 -7.79
N LEU A 80 12.95 -11.36 -8.01
CA LEU A 80 14.05 -11.64 -8.93
C LEU A 80 14.80 -12.91 -8.53
N ALA A 81 15.11 -13.06 -7.23
CA ALA A 81 15.81 -14.23 -6.71
C ALA A 81 15.01 -15.53 -6.85
N ILE A 82 13.67 -15.47 -6.85
CA ILE A 82 12.82 -16.64 -7.12
C ILE A 82 12.80 -16.99 -8.61
N ALA A 83 12.93 -15.99 -9.49
CA ALA A 83 12.81 -16.14 -10.94
C ALA A 83 14.14 -16.44 -11.67
N SER A 84 15.29 -16.17 -11.04
CA SER A 84 16.63 -16.46 -11.56
C SER A 84 17.05 -17.90 -11.26
#